data_AF-A0A4Q2UF27-F1
#
_entry.id   AF-A0A4Q2UF27-F1
#
_cell.length_a   1.000
_cell.length_b   1.000
_cell.length_c   1.000
_cell.angle_alpha   90.00
_cell.angle_beta   90.00
_cell.angle_gamma   90.00
#
_symmetry.space_group_name_H-M   'P 1'
#
loop_
_entity.id
_entity.type
_entity.pdbx_description
1 polymer ?
#
loop_
_entity_poly.entity_id
_entity_poly.type
_entity_poly.pdbx_seq_one_letter_code
_entity_poly.pdbx_strand_id
1 'polypeptide(L)' 'MSRLGGYRIIDAALDTVIDGLRRNPFGFDKFESDLFSFRYARTAQMGGVPPLYVIFTIEADRTVTLVHVEEIAAV' A
#
# COMPACT_ATOMS: atom_id res chain seq x y z
N MET A 1 -12.61 23.77 -0.71
CA MET A 1 -11.18 24.18 -0.77
C MET A 1 -10.33 22.93 -0.93
N SER A 2 -9.81 22.73 -2.14
CA SER A 2 -9.07 21.53 -2.55
C SER A 2 -7.82 21.34 -1.70
N ARG A 3 -7.71 20.16 -1.05
CA ARG A 3 -6.58 19.73 -0.23
C ARG A 3 -5.37 19.44 -1.13
N LEU A 4 -4.70 20.48 -1.62
CA LEU A 4 -3.44 20.34 -2.38
C LEU A 4 -2.29 19.78 -1.53
N GLY A 5 -2.41 19.79 -0.20
CA GLY A 5 -1.41 19.23 0.73
C GLY A 5 -1.57 17.73 1.03
N GLY A 6 -2.78 17.16 0.89
CA GLY A 6 -3.04 15.75 1.22
C GLY A 6 -2.37 14.78 0.24
N TYR A 7 -2.37 15.13 -1.05
CA TYR A 7 -1.75 14.32 -2.10
C TYR A 7 -0.25 14.09 -1.86
N ARG A 8 0.53 15.16 -1.59
CA ARG A 8 1.98 15.05 -1.34
C ARG A 8 2.36 14.17 -0.15
N ILE A 9 1.50 14.14 0.86
CA ILE A 9 1.72 13.39 2.09
C ILE A 9 1.46 11.89 1.86
N ILE A 10 0.41 11.58 1.10
CA ILE A 10 0.10 10.21 0.67
C ILE A 10 1.20 9.70 -0.27
N ASP A 11 1.71 10.55 -1.16
CA ASP A 11 2.82 10.21 -2.06
C ASP A 11 4.05 9.72 -1.28
N ALA A 12 4.43 10.40 -0.18
CA ALA A 12 5.59 9.99 0.62
C ALA A 12 5.41 8.63 1.33
N ALA A 13 4.19 8.36 1.81
CA ALA A 13 3.87 7.07 2.41
C ALA A 13 3.78 5.96 1.35
N LEU A 14 3.29 6.28 0.15
CA LEU A 14 3.28 5.36 -0.99
C LEU A 14 4.69 5.08 -1.51
N ASP A 15 5.58 6.07 -1.55
CA ASP A 15 6.99 5.90 -1.93
C ASP A 15 7.68 4.86 -1.04
N THR A 16 7.40 4.90 0.27
CA THR A 16 7.91 3.91 1.23
C THR A 16 7.44 2.50 0.89
N VAL A 17 6.17 2.34 0.49
CA VAL A 17 5.61 1.05 0.08
C VAL A 17 6.25 0.59 -1.24
N ILE A 18 6.38 1.48 -2.23
CA ILE A 18 7.01 1.18 -3.52
C ILE A 18 8.45 0.73 -3.34
N ASP A 19 9.22 1.39 -2.47
CA ASP A 19 10.58 0.98 -2.15
C ASP A 19 10.64 -0.42 -1.53
N GLY A 20 9.71 -0.75 -0.64
CA GLY A 20 9.56 -2.10 -0.10
C GLY A 20 9.22 -3.13 -1.19
N LEU A 21 8.28 -2.81 -2.07
CA LEU A 21 7.88 -3.63 -3.21
C LEU A 21 9.05 -3.89 -4.18
N ARG A 22 9.90 -2.89 -4.43
CA ARG A 22 11.09 -3.03 -5.28
C ARG A 22 12.14 -3.96 -4.68
N ARG A 23 12.26 -4.01 -3.35
CA ARG A 23 13.25 -4.86 -2.67
C ARG A 23 12.79 -6.31 -2.56
N ASN A 24 11.57 -6.53 -2.08
CA ASN A 24 11.01 -7.86 -1.91
C ASN A 24 9.48 -7.83 -1.87
N PRO A 25 8.79 -7.95 -3.02
CA PRO A 25 7.33 -7.87 -3.06
C PRO A 25 6.66 -9.11 -2.43
N PHE A 26 7.37 -10.22 -2.32
CA PHE A 26 6.88 -11.45 -1.65
C PHE A 26 7.06 -11.42 -0.12
N GLY A 27 7.78 -10.43 0.40
CA GLY A 27 8.02 -10.27 1.85
C GLY A 27 6.88 -9.63 2.62
N PHE A 28 5.85 -9.12 1.92
CA PHE A 28 4.65 -8.56 2.53
C PHE A 28 3.66 -9.63 2.94
N ASP A 29 2.76 -9.31 3.85
CA ASP A 29 1.71 -10.23 4.28
C ASP A 29 0.82 -10.62 3.09
N LYS A 30 0.49 -11.91 3.04
CA LYS A 30 -0.41 -12.49 2.04
C LYS A 30 -1.70 -12.89 2.73
N PHE A 31 -2.81 -12.48 2.16
CA PHE A 31 -4.12 -13.05 2.46
C PHE A 31 -4.47 -14.05 1.37
N GLU A 32 -4.89 -15.25 1.76
CA GLU A 32 -5.25 -16.32 0.84
C GLU A 32 -6.50 -17.05 1.35
N SER A 33 -7.49 -17.15 0.46
CA SER A 33 -8.71 -17.94 0.62
C SER A 33 -9.02 -18.66 -0.69
N ASP A 34 -10.02 -19.54 -0.68
CA ASP A 34 -10.42 -20.32 -1.86
C ASP A 34 -10.84 -19.45 -3.06
N LEU A 35 -11.23 -18.19 -2.82
CA LEU A 35 -11.74 -17.27 -3.85
C LEU A 35 -10.78 -16.11 -4.15
N PHE A 36 -9.91 -15.75 -3.21
CA PHE A 36 -9.08 -14.55 -3.34
C PHE A 36 -7.68 -14.79 -2.77
N SER A 37 -6.67 -14.34 -3.50
CA SER A 37 -5.29 -14.27 -3.02
C SER A 37 -4.73 -12.89 -3.35
N PHE A 38 -4.36 -12.13 -2.33
CA PHE A 38 -3.74 -10.82 -2.48
C PHE A 38 -2.67 -10.59 -1.42
N ARG A 39 -1.78 -9.64 -1.69
CA ARG A 39 -0.82 -9.15 -0.71
C ARG A 39 -1.19 -7.75 -0.30
N TYR A 40 -0.77 -7.38 0.90
CA TYR A 40 -1.02 -6.04 1.39
C TYR A 40 0.17 -5.49 2.16
N ALA A 41 0.33 -4.18 2.07
CA ALA A 41 1.25 -3.40 2.89
C ALA A 41 0.43 -2.45 3.76
N ARG A 42 0.86 -2.27 5.00
CA ARG A 42 0.32 -1.26 5.91
C ARG A 42 1.46 -0.33 6.33
N THR A 43 1.31 0.96 6.10
CA THR A 43 2.25 1.93 6.66
C THR A 43 1.89 2.21 8.12
N ALA A 44 2.90 2.50 8.93
CA ALA A 44 2.67 3.07 10.25
C ALA A 44 2.18 4.51 10.11
N GLN A 45 1.50 5.02 11.14
CA GLN A 45 1.19 6.44 11.21
C GLN A 45 2.50 7.22 11.27
N MET A 46 2.70 8.14 10.33
CA MET A 46 3.90 8.97 10.25
C MET A 46 3.51 10.41 10.56
N GLY A 47 3.56 10.82 11.83
CA GLY A 47 3.14 12.16 12.25
C GLY A 47 1.66 12.42 11.93
N GLY A 48 1.38 13.45 11.11
CA GLY A 48 0.03 13.81 10.65
C GLY A 48 -0.48 12.99 9.46
N VAL A 49 0.28 12.01 8.98
CA VAL A 49 -0.09 11.15 7.85
C VAL A 49 -0.86 9.93 8.37
N PRO A 50 -2.12 9.72 7.96
CA PRO A 50 -2.86 8.52 8.35
C PRO A 50 -2.15 7.27 7.78
N PRO A 51 -2.25 6.13 8.48
CA PRO A 51 -1.80 4.86 7.94
C PRO A 51 -2.44 4.58 6.58
N LEU A 52 -1.67 4.03 5.64
CA LEU A 52 -2.16 3.59 4.34
C LEU A 52 -2.23 2.06 4.31
N TYR A 53 -3.35 1.53 3.81
CA TYR A 53 -3.42 0.17 3.30
C TYR A 53 -3.21 0.19 1.79
N VAL A 54 -2.28 -0.64 1.34
CA VAL A 54 -2.01 -0.87 -0.08
C VAL A 54 -2.19 -2.34 -0.37
N ILE A 55 -3.19 -2.69 -1.18
CA ILE A 55 -3.43 -4.05 -1.65
C ILE A 55 -2.87 -4.18 -3.06
N PHE A 56 -2.13 -5.26 -3.28
CA PHE A 56 -1.50 -5.52 -4.56
C PHE A 56 -1.48 -7.01 -4.89
N THR A 57 -1.40 -7.31 -6.19
CA THR A 57 -1.19 -8.64 -6.72
C THR A 57 0.18 -8.72 -7.39
N ILE A 58 0.69 -9.94 -7.49
CA ILE A 58 1.91 -10.23 -8.25
C ILE A 58 1.52 -11.22 -9.34
N GLU A 59 1.61 -10.78 -10.58
CA GLU A 59 1.32 -11.60 -11.75
C GLU A 59 2.43 -12.65 -11.99
N ALA A 60 2.15 -13.64 -12.85
CA ALA A 60 3.09 -14.72 -13.13
C ALA A 60 4.43 -14.24 -13.72
N ASP A 61 4.43 -13.11 -14.43
CA ASP A 61 5.61 -12.45 -14.99
C ASP A 61 6.37 -11.59 -13.96
N ARG A 62 5.96 -11.64 -12.69
CA ARG A 62 6.47 -10.84 -11.55
C ARG A 62 6.12 -9.35 -11.63
N THR A 63 5.19 -8.96 -12.49
CA THR A 63 4.62 -7.61 -12.46
C THR A 63 3.82 -7.42 -11.18
N VAL A 64 4.12 -6.34 -10.45
CA VAL A 64 3.37 -5.94 -9.25
C VAL A 64 2.30 -4.95 -9.67
N THR A 65 1.03 -5.29 -9.43
CA THR A 65 -0.11 -4.43 -9.73
C THR A 65 -0.74 -3.95 -8.44
N LEU A 66 -0.76 -2.63 -8.22
CA LEU A 66 -1.51 -2.02 -7.13
C LEU A 66 -3.01 -2.11 -7.46
N VAL A 67 -3.74 -2.87 -6.64
CA VAL A 67 -5.19 -3.11 -6.83
C VAL A 67 -6.01 -2.06 -6.08
N HIS A 68 -5.57 -1.70 -4.87
CA HIS A 68 -6.31 -0.77 -4.03
C HIS A 68 -5.38 -0.02 -3.08
N VAL A 69 -5.65 1.27 -2.86
CA VAL A 69 -4.95 2.12 -1.89
C VAL A 69 -6.00 2.87 -1.09
N GLU A 70 -5.95 2.75 0.23
CA GLU A 70 -6.90 3.37 1.15
C GLU A 70 -6.19 4.00 2.34
N GLU A 71 -6.69 5.17 2.76
CA GLU A 71 -6.31 5.81 4.02
C GLU A 71 -7.12 5.20 5.17
N ILE A 72 -6.44 4.71 6.20
CA ILE A 72 -7.11 4.30 7.43
C ILE A 72 -7.30 5.55 8.28
N ALA A 73 -8.56 5.94 8.49
CA ALA A 73 -8.88 6.93 9.50
C ALA A 73 -8.38 6.43 10.86
N ALA A 74 -7.51 7.19 11.51
CA ALA A 74 -7.16 6.93 12.91
C ALA A 74 -8.43 7.11 13.74
N VAL A 75 -8.91 6.01 14.34
CA VAL A 75 -10.01 6.00 15.31
C VAL A 75 -9.50 6.49 16.66
#